data_AF-A0A7S0SQP3-F1
#
_entry.id   AF-A0A7S0SQP3-F1
#
_cell.length_a   1.000
_cell.length_b   1.000
_cell.length_c   1.000
_cell.angle_alpha   90.00
_cell.angle_beta   90.00
_cell.angle_gamma   90.00
#
_symmetry.space_group_name_H-M   'P 1'
#
loop_
_entity.id
_entity.type
_entity.pdbx_description
1 polymer ?
#
loop_
_entity_poly.entity_id
_entity_poly.type
_entity_poly.pdbx_seq_one_letter_code
_entity_poly.pdbx_strand_id
1 'polypeptide(L)'
;QRFAAFYHFVFFVARERGHRNLSCSTAVDGWGFVLGGGRFALLGPWCDFVTRRAGTKGISEDTWCQVLDFAHAVHQAGGLISYDPHGAWPVLVDDFVDDFRGRAMCAGTEMDSEDRGHAMRGNEGTRCDGTGGLAPALGGLCGLDASARRSSSVTTAMDQSFGHGG
;
A
#
# COMPACT_ATOMS: atom_id res chain seq x y z
N GLN A 1 -6.39 -12.99 -26.45
CA GLN A 1 -6.74 -14.42 -26.58
C GLN A 1 -5.74 -15.37 -25.94
N ARG A 2 -4.43 -15.36 -26.27
CA ARG A 2 -3.46 -16.30 -25.68
C ARG A 2 -3.35 -16.22 -24.15
N PHE A 3 -3.40 -15.01 -23.59
CA PHE A 3 -3.32 -14.81 -22.14
C PHE A 3 -4.54 -15.33 -21.38
N ALA A 4 -5.76 -15.18 -21.92
CA ALA A 4 -6.97 -15.68 -21.28
C ALA A 4 -6.93 -17.22 -21.12
N ALA A 5 -6.44 -17.94 -22.13
CA ALA A 5 -6.24 -19.38 -22.04
C ALA A 5 -5.18 -19.76 -20.98
N PHE A 6 -4.08 -19.01 -20.89
CA PHE A 6 -3.08 -19.21 -19.86
C PHE A 6 -3.64 -18.94 -18.45
N TYR A 7 -4.39 -17.86 -18.29
CA TYR A 7 -5.03 -17.49 -17.03
C TYR A 7 -6.03 -18.55 -16.56
N HIS A 8 -6.81 -19.11 -17.48
CA HIS A 8 -7.71 -20.23 -17.22
C HIS A 8 -6.95 -21.51 -16.85
N PHE A 9 -5.85 -21.80 -17.55
CA PHE A 9 -4.98 -22.93 -17.24
C PHE A 9 -4.39 -22.84 -15.83
N VAL A 10 -4.00 -21.65 -15.37
CA VAL A 10 -3.48 -21.46 -14.01
C VAL A 10 -4.53 -21.81 -12.96
N PHE A 11 -5.80 -21.45 -13.16
CA PHE A 11 -6.88 -21.89 -12.27
C PHE A 11 -6.97 -23.42 -12.19
N PHE A 12 -6.88 -24.08 -13.35
CA PHE A 12 -6.95 -25.54 -13.43
C PHE A 12 -5.77 -26.23 -12.73
N VAL A 13 -4.56 -25.67 -12.81
CA VAL A 13 -3.37 -26.22 -12.15
C VAL A 13 -3.36 -25.93 -10.65
N ALA A 14 -3.83 -24.74 -10.25
CA ALA A 14 -3.80 -24.30 -8.87
C ALA A 14 -4.87 -24.98 -8.00
N ARG A 15 -5.96 -25.49 -8.60
CA ARG A 15 -7.02 -26.15 -7.81
C ARG A 15 -6.59 -27.53 -7.32
N GLU A 16 -7.00 -27.84 -6.10
CA GLU A 16 -6.75 -29.14 -5.49
C GLU A 16 -7.63 -30.23 -6.13
N ARG A 17 -7.08 -31.44 -6.25
CA ARG A 17 -7.80 -32.56 -6.88
C ARG A 17 -9.06 -32.89 -6.08
N GLY A 18 -10.21 -32.85 -6.76
CA GLY A 18 -11.52 -33.11 -6.14
C GLY A 18 -12.29 -31.86 -5.73
N HIS A 19 -11.68 -30.68 -5.78
CA HIS A 19 -12.36 -29.40 -5.50
C HIS A 19 -12.72 -28.66 -6.79
N ARG A 20 -13.92 -28.08 -6.83
CA ARG A 20 -14.37 -27.22 -7.94
C ARG A 20 -13.85 -25.79 -7.85
N ASN A 21 -13.50 -25.34 -6.64
CA ASN A 21 -13.16 -23.96 -6.33
C ASN A 21 -11.74 -23.87 -5.75
N LEU A 22 -11.08 -22.73 -5.92
CA LEU A 22 -9.82 -22.41 -5.27
C LEU A 22 -10.03 -21.98 -3.83
N SER A 23 -9.09 -22.31 -2.95
CA SER A 23 -8.99 -21.63 -1.66
C SER A 23 -8.62 -20.15 -1.88
N CYS A 24 -8.99 -19.30 -0.94
CA CYS A 24 -8.72 -17.86 -1.05
C CYS A 24 -7.22 -17.57 -1.07
N SER A 25 -6.43 -18.26 -0.24
CA SER A 25 -4.97 -18.16 -0.24
C SER A 25 -4.39 -18.51 -1.61
N THR A 26 -4.80 -19.66 -2.17
CA THR A 26 -4.32 -20.11 -3.48
C THR A 26 -4.74 -19.15 -4.61
N ALA A 27 -5.93 -18.58 -4.54
CA ALA A 27 -6.39 -17.60 -5.52
C ALA A 27 -5.55 -16.30 -5.45
N VAL A 28 -5.23 -15.82 -4.24
CA VAL A 28 -4.36 -14.65 -4.03
C VAL A 28 -2.98 -14.88 -4.63
N ASP A 29 -2.36 -16.03 -4.34
CA ASP A 29 -1.05 -16.39 -4.90
C ASP A 29 -1.11 -16.49 -6.43
N GLY A 30 -2.15 -17.12 -6.96
CA GLY A 30 -2.38 -17.27 -8.39
C GLY A 30 -2.54 -15.91 -9.09
N TRP A 31 -3.32 -14.99 -8.53
CA TRP A 31 -3.47 -13.63 -9.07
C TRP A 31 -2.17 -12.85 -9.00
N GLY A 32 -1.44 -12.93 -7.90
CA GLY A 32 -0.11 -12.36 -7.75
C GLY A 32 0.85 -12.82 -8.85
N PHE A 33 0.82 -14.11 -9.16
CA PHE A 33 1.64 -14.72 -10.20
C PHE A 33 1.24 -14.27 -11.62
N VAL A 34 -0.04 -14.36 -11.99
CA VAL A 34 -0.49 -14.14 -13.39
C VAL A 34 -0.74 -12.67 -13.74
N LEU A 35 -1.26 -11.88 -12.80
CA LEU A 35 -1.57 -10.47 -13.01
C LEU A 35 -0.43 -9.54 -12.55
N GLY A 36 0.65 -10.12 -12.02
CA GLY A 36 1.88 -9.41 -11.73
C GLY A 36 2.49 -8.70 -12.94
N GLY A 37 3.40 -7.76 -12.67
CA GLY A 37 4.11 -7.01 -13.70
C GLY A 37 3.27 -5.90 -14.35
N GLY A 38 2.29 -5.33 -13.63
CA GLY A 38 1.54 -4.13 -14.05
C GLY A 38 0.28 -4.41 -14.88
N ARG A 39 -0.11 -5.68 -15.07
CA ARG A 39 -1.36 -6.04 -15.79
C ARG A 39 -2.61 -5.66 -15.02
N PHE A 40 -2.51 -5.54 -13.71
CA PHE A 40 -3.58 -5.06 -12.87
C PHE A 40 -3.06 -4.01 -11.88
N ALA A 41 -3.44 -2.75 -12.10
CA ALA A 41 -2.95 -1.62 -11.30
C ALA A 41 -3.37 -1.71 -9.82
N LEU A 42 -4.48 -2.38 -9.53
CA LEU A 42 -5.03 -2.54 -8.19
C LEU A 42 -4.75 -3.92 -7.58
N LEU A 43 -3.75 -4.64 -8.09
CA LEU A 43 -3.45 -6.01 -7.65
C LEU A 43 -3.14 -6.10 -6.15
N GLY A 44 -2.31 -5.20 -5.62
CA GLY A 44 -1.97 -5.19 -4.19
C GLY A 44 -3.21 -5.02 -3.31
N PRO A 45 -3.98 -3.91 -3.46
CA PRO A 45 -5.23 -3.71 -2.74
C PRO A 45 -6.24 -4.84 -2.91
N TRP A 46 -6.32 -5.44 -4.10
CA TRP A 46 -7.17 -6.60 -4.38
C TRP A 46 -6.76 -7.82 -3.55
N CYS A 47 -5.49 -8.20 -3.58
CA CYS A 47 -4.97 -9.34 -2.82
C CYS A 47 -5.19 -9.15 -1.30
N ASP A 48 -4.94 -7.94 -0.78
CA ASP A 48 -5.17 -7.60 0.63
C ASP A 48 -6.66 -7.68 1.00
N PHE A 49 -7.54 -7.21 0.10
CA PHE A 49 -8.98 -7.29 0.28
C PHE A 49 -9.48 -8.73 0.34
N VAL A 50 -9.08 -9.57 -0.63
CA VAL A 50 -9.50 -10.97 -0.67
C VAL A 50 -9.01 -11.72 0.57
N THR A 51 -7.77 -11.48 0.99
CA THR A 51 -7.18 -12.11 2.18
C THR A 51 -7.97 -11.77 3.46
N ARG A 52 -8.42 -10.51 3.61
CA ARG A 52 -9.22 -10.10 4.78
C ARG A 52 -10.66 -10.59 4.74
N ARG A 53 -11.29 -10.52 3.56
CA ARG A 53 -12.74 -10.72 3.44
C ARG A 53 -13.12 -12.20 3.33
N ALA A 54 -12.28 -13.02 2.72
CA ALA A 54 -12.67 -14.35 2.33
C ALA A 54 -12.44 -15.37 3.47
N GLY A 55 -13.31 -15.29 4.48
CA GLY A 55 -13.22 -16.12 5.68
C GLY A 55 -13.55 -17.61 5.48
N THR A 56 -14.30 -18.00 4.44
CA THR A 56 -14.71 -19.42 4.24
C THR A 56 -15.11 -19.83 2.81
N LYS A 57 -15.31 -18.89 1.87
CA LYS A 57 -15.89 -19.18 0.55
C LYS A 57 -14.82 -19.26 -0.53
N GLY A 58 -14.67 -20.44 -1.14
CA GLY A 58 -13.71 -20.66 -2.23
C GLY A 58 -14.08 -19.91 -3.52
N ILE A 59 -13.08 -19.56 -4.31
CA ILE A 59 -13.22 -18.83 -5.57
C ILE A 59 -13.63 -19.80 -6.69
N SER A 60 -14.76 -19.54 -7.34
CA SER A 60 -15.21 -20.32 -8.50
C SER A 60 -14.43 -19.96 -9.76
N GLU A 61 -14.45 -20.83 -10.75
CA GLU A 61 -13.86 -20.59 -12.07
C GLU A 61 -14.47 -19.36 -12.76
N ASP A 62 -15.78 -19.18 -12.60
CA ASP A 62 -16.52 -18.04 -13.11
C ASP A 62 -16.03 -16.72 -12.50
N THR A 63 -15.97 -16.63 -11.17
CA THR A 63 -15.44 -15.44 -10.47
C THR A 63 -13.97 -15.18 -10.86
N TRP A 64 -13.16 -16.23 -10.96
CA TRP A 64 -11.77 -16.10 -11.42
C TRP A 64 -11.69 -15.45 -12.80
N CYS A 65 -12.48 -15.91 -13.77
CA CYS A 65 -12.54 -15.33 -15.12
C CYS A 65 -13.05 -13.89 -15.10
N GLN A 66 -14.13 -13.58 -14.38
CA GLN A 66 -14.66 -12.22 -14.31
C GLN A 66 -13.66 -11.23 -13.69
N VAL A 67 -12.81 -11.66 -12.76
CA VAL A 67 -11.73 -10.81 -12.21
C VAL A 67 -10.71 -10.41 -13.27
N LEU A 68 -10.44 -11.26 -14.28
CA LEU A 68 -9.57 -10.88 -15.39
C LEU A 68 -10.19 -9.77 -16.24
N ASP A 69 -11.48 -9.87 -16.54
CA ASP A 69 -12.19 -8.85 -17.31
C ASP A 69 -12.24 -7.52 -16.54
N PHE A 70 -12.48 -7.58 -15.23
CA PHE A 70 -12.40 -6.42 -14.34
C PHE A 70 -11.00 -5.79 -14.34
N ALA A 71 -9.94 -6.60 -14.21
CA ALA A 71 -8.56 -6.11 -14.23
C ALA A 71 -8.22 -5.39 -15.54
N HIS A 72 -8.68 -5.92 -16.68
CA HIS A 72 -8.52 -5.26 -17.97
C HIS A 72 -9.30 -3.94 -18.05
N ALA A 73 -10.56 -3.92 -17.59
CA ALA A 73 -11.38 -2.72 -17.59
C ALA A 73 -10.73 -1.59 -16.76
N VAL A 74 -10.25 -1.92 -15.56
CA VAL A 74 -9.55 -0.98 -14.69
C VAL A 74 -8.24 -0.49 -15.31
N HIS A 75 -7.46 -1.40 -15.90
CA HIS A 75 -6.20 -1.04 -16.54
C HIS A 75 -6.42 -0.11 -17.74
N GLN A 76 -7.42 -0.38 -18.57
CA GLN A 76 -7.76 0.46 -19.73
C GLN A 76 -8.29 1.84 -19.34
N ALA A 77 -9.10 1.90 -18.28
CA ALA A 77 -9.67 3.15 -17.78
C ALA A 77 -8.70 3.95 -16.88
N GLY A 78 -7.55 3.39 -16.52
CA GLY A 78 -6.61 4.00 -15.57
C GLY A 78 -7.15 4.06 -14.14
N GLY A 79 -8.13 3.24 -13.78
CA GLY A 79 -8.76 3.26 -12.45
C GLY A 79 -10.21 2.77 -12.46
N LEU A 80 -10.96 3.13 -11.42
CA LEU A 80 -12.36 2.71 -11.21
C LEU A 80 -13.40 3.71 -11.74
N ILE A 81 -12.99 4.62 -12.64
CA ILE A 81 -13.87 5.66 -13.17
C ILE A 81 -14.98 5.11 -14.07
N SER A 82 -14.69 4.03 -14.81
CA SER A 82 -15.63 3.36 -15.71
C SER A 82 -16.34 2.17 -15.04
N TYR A 83 -16.23 2.03 -13.71
CA TYR A 83 -16.87 0.94 -13.00
C TYR A 83 -18.38 1.17 -12.90
N ASP A 84 -19.17 0.25 -13.44
CA ASP A 84 -20.63 0.24 -13.34
C ASP A 84 -21.11 -0.76 -12.26
N PRO A 85 -21.69 -0.28 -11.14
CA PRO A 85 -22.23 -1.13 -10.08
C PRO A 85 -23.52 -1.87 -10.48
N HIS A 86 -24.14 -1.53 -11.61
CA HIS A 86 -25.27 -2.27 -12.18
C HIS A 86 -24.81 -3.33 -13.19
N GLY A 87 -23.49 -3.47 -13.39
CA GLY A 87 -22.90 -4.51 -14.22
C GLY A 87 -23.11 -5.91 -13.64
N ALA A 88 -22.96 -6.93 -14.47
CA ALA A 88 -23.05 -8.34 -14.07
C ALA A 88 -21.75 -8.83 -13.40
N TRP A 89 -21.15 -8.01 -12.54
CA TRP A 89 -19.94 -8.35 -11.81
C TRP A 89 -20.26 -9.28 -10.64
N PRO A 90 -19.31 -10.13 -10.22
CA PRO A 90 -19.53 -10.96 -9.06
C PRO A 90 -19.51 -10.07 -7.83
N VAL A 91 -20.32 -10.41 -6.82
CA VAL A 91 -20.44 -9.64 -5.56
C VAL A 91 -19.07 -9.30 -4.97
N LEU A 92 -18.09 -10.22 -5.08
CA LEU A 92 -16.72 -10.00 -4.63
C LEU A 92 -16.03 -8.76 -5.24
N VAL A 93 -16.33 -8.44 -6.50
CA VAL A 93 -15.80 -7.26 -7.20
C VAL A 93 -16.52 -6.00 -6.75
N ASP A 94 -17.85 -6.00 -6.68
CA ASP A 94 -18.62 -4.86 -6.14
C ASP A 94 -18.13 -4.47 -4.75
N ASP A 95 -18.01 -5.50 -3.92
CA ASP A 95 -17.53 -5.46 -2.56
C ASP A 95 -16.10 -4.92 -2.43
N PHE A 96 -15.22 -5.23 -3.40
CA PHE A 96 -13.86 -4.70 -3.46
C PHE A 96 -13.87 -3.22 -3.81
N VAL A 97 -14.69 -2.82 -4.79
CA VAL A 97 -14.78 -1.43 -5.23
C VAL A 97 -15.29 -0.54 -4.10
N ASP A 98 -16.26 -1.01 -3.34
CA ASP A 98 -16.77 -0.30 -2.16
C ASP A 98 -15.69 -0.15 -1.07
N ASP A 99 -15.01 -1.24 -0.68
CA ASP A 99 -13.91 -1.20 0.30
C ASP A 99 -12.76 -0.30 -0.17
N PHE A 100 -12.38 -0.36 -1.45
CA PHE A 100 -11.32 0.46 -2.02
C PHE A 100 -11.67 1.96 -2.01
N ARG A 101 -12.91 2.31 -2.39
CA ARG A 101 -13.39 3.71 -2.36
C ARG A 101 -13.53 4.23 -0.94
N GLY A 102 -14.05 3.43 -0.02
CA GLY A 102 -14.15 3.79 1.40
C GLY A 102 -12.78 4.04 2.04
N ARG A 103 -11.78 3.20 1.70
CA ARG A 103 -10.40 3.36 2.18
C ARG A 103 -9.73 4.62 1.61
N ALA A 104 -9.94 4.92 0.33
CA ALA A 104 -9.40 6.13 -0.29
C ALA A 104 -9.95 7.41 0.37
N MET A 105 -11.22 7.39 0.79
CA MET A 105 -11.84 8.51 1.51
C MET A 105 -11.29 8.67 2.93
N CYS A 106 -10.99 7.57 3.64
CA CYS A 106 -10.38 7.65 4.97
C CYS A 106 -8.89 8.01 4.95
N ALA A 107 -8.18 7.73 3.85
CA ALA A 107 -6.75 8.02 3.70
C ALA A 107 -6.45 9.49 3.32
N GLY A 108 -7.47 10.30 3.04
CA GLY A 108 -7.32 11.68 2.55
C GLY A 108 -8.06 12.71 3.41
N THR A 109 -7.70 12.87 4.68
CA THR A 109 -7.90 14.12 5.44
C THR A 109 -6.96 14.12 6.65
N GLU A 110 -5.67 14.37 6.43
CA GLU A 110 -4.88 15.07 7.46
C GLU A 110 -5.38 16.52 7.44
N MET A 111 -6.28 16.82 8.36
CA MET A 111 -6.77 18.16 8.63
C MET A 111 -5.64 18.92 9.31
N ASP A 112 -4.92 19.71 8.52
CA ASP A 112 -3.92 20.64 9.01
C ASP A 112 -4.64 21.73 9.81
N SER A 113 -4.69 21.54 11.14
CA SER A 113 -5.30 22.47 12.08
C SER A 113 -4.26 22.96 13.06
N GLU A 114 -3.52 24.00 12.66
CA GLU A 114 -2.78 24.93 13.51
C GLU A 114 -2.82 26.32 12.84
N ASP A 115 -3.05 27.45 13.48
CA ASP A 115 -3.58 27.80 14.79
C ASP A 115 -4.05 29.27 14.68
N ARG A 116 -4.89 29.63 15.63
CA ARG A 116 -5.70 30.83 15.82
C ARG A 116 -5.07 32.17 15.41
N GLY A 117 -5.96 33.01 14.89
CA GLY A 117 -5.81 34.46 14.92
C GLY A 117 -5.49 34.95 16.33
N HIS A 118 -4.38 35.68 16.44
CA HIS A 118 -4.01 36.45 17.61
C HIS A 118 -4.29 37.93 17.33
N ALA A 119 -5.55 38.32 17.46
CA ALA A 119 -5.94 39.73 17.56
C ALA A 119 -5.97 40.12 19.04
N MET A 120 -4.91 40.74 19.53
CA MET A 120 -4.95 41.56 20.76
C MET A 120 -4.32 42.90 20.44
N ARG A 121 -5.19 43.89 20.15
CA ARG A 121 -4.83 45.30 20.07
C ARG A 121 -4.90 45.87 21.49
N GLY A 122 -3.75 46.15 22.08
CA GLY A 122 -3.64 46.87 23.34
C GLY A 122 -2.20 46.99 23.81
N ASN A 123 -1.54 48.10 23.51
CA ASN A 123 -0.70 48.78 24.49
C ASN A 123 -0.47 50.25 24.07
N GLU A 124 -0.56 51.12 25.07
CA GLU A 124 -0.29 52.54 25.03
C GLU A 124 1.22 52.81 25.00
N GLY A 125 1.56 54.08 24.78
CA GLY A 125 2.79 54.54 24.14
C GLY A 125 4.11 54.29 24.88
N THR A 126 5.20 54.39 24.13
CA THR A 126 6.42 55.06 24.59
C THR A 126 7.15 55.69 23.41
N ARG A 127 7.59 56.91 23.72
CA ARG A 127 8.23 57.96 22.93
C ARG A 127 9.65 57.57 22.49
N CYS A 128 10.08 58.19 21.40
CA CYS A 128 11.37 58.03 20.74
C CYS A 128 12.56 58.75 21.43
N ASP A 129 13.75 58.30 20.99
CA ASP A 129 15.08 58.94 20.93
C ASP A 129 16.00 59.01 22.15
N GLY A 130 17.24 58.49 21.94
CA GLY A 130 18.44 59.17 22.42
C GLY A 130 19.61 58.32 22.96
N THR A 131 20.55 57.98 22.07
CA THR A 131 22.03 58.09 22.23
C THR A 131 22.84 57.27 23.27
N GLY A 132 23.74 56.40 22.76
CA GLY A 132 25.20 56.54 22.99
C GLY A 132 25.96 55.54 23.88
N GLY A 133 27.01 54.92 23.31
CA GLY A 133 28.22 54.41 24.02
C GLY A 133 28.44 52.88 23.97
N LEU A 134 29.34 52.33 23.12
CA LEU A 134 30.77 52.00 23.41
C LEU A 134 30.93 51.08 24.65
N ALA A 135 31.54 49.89 24.66
CA ALA A 135 32.61 49.27 23.84
C ALA A 135 32.70 47.74 24.18
N PRO A 136 33.66 46.96 23.61
CA PRO A 136 33.62 45.49 23.53
C PRO A 136 34.53 44.74 24.53
N ALA A 137 34.25 43.44 24.76
CA ALA A 137 35.19 42.43 25.27
C ALA A 137 34.65 41.03 24.90
N LEU A 138 35.28 40.30 23.97
CA LEU A 138 36.31 39.27 24.18
C LEU A 138 35.83 38.01 24.94
N GLY A 139 35.91 36.87 24.23
CA GLY A 139 36.28 35.58 24.81
C GLY A 139 35.16 34.56 24.95
N GLY A 140 35.29 33.41 24.29
CA GLY A 140 34.49 32.23 24.61
C GLY A 140 34.36 31.19 23.50
N LEU A 141 35.48 30.57 23.10
CA LEU A 141 35.47 29.26 22.43
C LEU A 141 35.06 28.17 23.43
N CYS A 142 34.22 27.21 23.01
CA CYS A 142 34.00 25.84 23.54
C CYS A 142 32.73 25.29 22.85
N GLY A 143 32.59 24.12 22.24
CA GLY A 143 33.36 22.91 21.91
C GLY A 143 32.39 22.06 21.06
N LEU A 144 32.75 21.57 19.88
CA LEU A 144 33.29 20.22 19.59
C LEU A 144 32.65 19.03 20.32
N ASP A 145 32.08 18.16 19.47
CA ASP A 145 31.89 16.70 19.50
C ASP A 145 30.85 16.05 20.44
N ALA A 146 29.93 15.30 19.84
CA ALA A 146 29.64 13.93 20.27
C ALA A 146 29.06 13.11 19.10
N SER A 147 29.95 12.37 18.45
CA SER A 147 29.62 11.18 17.65
C SER A 147 29.18 10.02 18.55
N ALA A 148 28.06 9.36 18.24
CA ALA A 148 27.78 7.96 18.61
C ALA A 148 26.84 7.38 17.55
N ARG A 149 27.30 6.54 16.60
CA ARG A 149 27.48 5.07 16.71
C ARG A 149 26.28 4.42 17.45
N ARG A 150 25.56 3.46 16.87
CA ARG A 150 26.12 2.17 16.42
C ARG A 150 25.11 1.39 15.56
N SER A 151 25.64 0.73 14.54
CA SER A 151 25.02 -0.32 13.73
C SER A 151 24.59 -1.54 14.54
N SER A 152 23.68 -2.33 13.99
CA SER A 152 23.73 -3.80 14.09
C SER A 152 23.06 -4.42 12.86
N SER A 153 23.89 -4.80 11.88
CA SER A 153 23.57 -5.83 10.89
C SER A 153 23.81 -7.20 11.56
N VAL A 154 22.83 -8.09 11.50
CA VAL A 154 23.04 -9.52 11.76
C VAL A 154 23.14 -10.22 10.41
N THR A 155 24.32 -10.74 10.15
CA THR A 155 24.61 -11.74 9.12
C THR A 155 25.14 -12.96 9.86
N THR A 156 24.58 -14.15 9.63
CA THR A 156 25.31 -15.42 9.73
C THR A 156 24.52 -16.48 8.97
N ALA A 157 25.16 -16.96 7.90
CA ALA A 157 24.78 -18.12 7.13
C ALA A 157 25.07 -19.41 7.92
N MET A 158 24.27 -20.46 7.71
CA MET A 158 24.66 -21.82 8.02
C MET A 158 24.83 -22.59 6.70
N ASP A 159 26.08 -23.02 6.55
CA ASP A 159 26.70 -23.69 5.43
C ASP A 159 26.33 -25.17 5.34
N GLN A 160 26.30 -25.67 4.10
CA GLN A 160 25.94 -27.03 3.73
C GLN A 160 27.17 -27.92 3.79
N SER A 161 27.13 -29.01 4.58
CA SER A 161 28.11 -30.09 4.44
C SER A 161 27.49 -31.29 3.70
N PHE A 162 27.93 -31.43 2.45
CA PHE A 162 27.89 -32.65 1.65
C PHE A 162 28.87 -33.69 2.22
N GLY A 163 28.54 -34.97 2.04
CA GLY A 163 29.12 -36.08 2.79
C GLY A 163 30.44 -36.67 2.30
N HIS A 164 30.74 -37.84 2.86
CA HIS A 164 31.62 -38.86 2.31
C HIS A 164 31.10 -40.24 2.72
N GLY A 165 30.91 -41.10 1.73
CA GLY A 165 30.76 -42.53 1.91
C GLY A 165 32.13 -43.20 1.93
N GLY A 166 32.23 -44.29 2.69
CA GLY A 166 33.34 -45.22 2.78
C GLY A 166 32.91 -46.41 3.62
#